data_AF-A0A4C2ADQ4-F1
#
_entry.id   AF-A0A4C2ADQ4-F1
#
_cell.length_a   1.000
_cell.length_b   1.000
_cell.length_c   1.000
_cell.angle_alpha   90.00
_cell.angle_beta   90.00
_cell.angle_gamma   90.00
#
_symmetry.space_group_name_H-M   'P 1'
#
loop_
_entity.id
_entity.type
_entity.pdbx_description
1 polymer ?
#
loop_
_entity_poly.entity_id
_entity_poly.type
_entity_poly.pdbx_seq_one_letter_code
_entity_poly.pdbx_strand_id
1 'polypeptide(L)'
;MARGLPEAHRLLVEAYNEAALRERTCREWFQKFKNGDFDVEDKDRNGRPKIYEDVELEEDPSQTQKELALTLEVTQQAVSHRLQSSGIIHKQGNWVPYELTPRDIERRLCMSEMLLARRKKESFLHRIFTGDEKWIQYDNPKRRKSWGLPGHGSTSTAKPNIHGKKNSCCVFDIAPSAYRLFRSIAHALSEQRFTSYEDTKNWVDLWIASKDKDFFRFGIQTLPGRWKKVVASDGQYFDQN
;
A
#
# COMPACT_ATOMS: atom_id res chain seq x y z
N MET A 1 -13.19 2.96 61.02
CA MET A 1 -14.48 2.25 61.18
C MET A 1 -15.03 1.95 59.79
N ALA A 2 -15.10 0.68 59.41
CA ALA A 2 -15.73 0.30 58.14
C ALA A 2 -17.25 0.47 58.32
N ARG A 3 -17.83 1.46 57.62
CA ARG A 3 -19.30 1.68 57.63
C ARG A 3 -19.99 0.45 57.03
N GLY A 4 -21.09 0.04 57.64
CA GLY A 4 -21.83 -1.12 57.19
C GLY A 4 -22.58 -0.85 55.89
N LEU A 5 -22.85 -1.90 55.11
CA LEU A 5 -23.66 -1.81 53.88
C LEU A 5 -25.01 -1.06 54.08
N PRO A 6 -25.79 -1.31 55.15
CA PRO A 6 -27.06 -0.60 55.36
C PRO A 6 -26.88 0.91 55.54
N GLU A 7 -25.78 1.34 56.16
CA GLU A 7 -25.47 2.76 56.40
C GLU A 7 -25.06 3.45 55.10
N ALA A 8 -24.26 2.78 54.28
CA ALA A 8 -23.85 3.29 52.97
C ALA A 8 -25.05 3.46 52.02
N HIS A 9 -25.96 2.47 51.96
CA HIS A 9 -27.18 2.58 51.14
C HIS A 9 -28.10 3.70 51.64
N ARG A 10 -28.25 3.85 52.97
CA ARG A 10 -29.05 4.95 53.54
C ARG A 10 -28.51 6.33 53.15
N LEU A 11 -27.19 6.52 53.23
CA LEU A 11 -26.54 7.77 52.82
C LEU A 11 -26.67 8.03 51.31
N LEU A 12 -26.65 6.99 50.48
CA LEU A 12 -26.87 7.12 49.03
C LEU A 12 -28.31 7.54 48.71
N VAL A 13 -29.30 6.96 49.39
CA VAL A 13 -30.71 7.36 49.23
C VAL A 13 -30.94 8.79 49.72
N GLU A 14 -30.32 9.17 50.83
CA GLU A 14 -30.41 10.53 51.38
C GLU A 14 -29.80 11.58 50.42
N ALA A 15 -28.69 11.26 49.75
CA ALA A 15 -28.02 12.18 48.84
C ALA A 15 -28.63 12.21 47.42
N TYR A 16 -29.12 11.08 46.90
CA TYR A 16 -29.50 10.93 45.49
C TYR A 16 -30.97 10.58 45.26
N ASN A 17 -31.74 10.34 46.33
CA ASN A 17 -33.18 10.05 46.31
C ASN A 17 -33.55 8.99 45.24
N GLU A 18 -34.40 9.33 44.27
CA GLU A 18 -34.87 8.39 43.22
C GLU A 18 -33.77 7.93 42.26
N ALA A 19 -32.65 8.65 42.16
CA ALA A 19 -31.50 8.27 41.34
C ALA A 19 -30.48 7.38 42.10
N ALA A 20 -30.76 7.05 43.37
CA ALA A 20 -29.89 6.19 44.16
C ALA A 20 -29.86 4.75 43.65
N LEU A 21 -28.69 4.11 43.78
CA LEU A 21 -28.53 2.70 43.43
C LEU A 21 -29.42 1.82 44.30
N ARG A 22 -30.00 0.78 43.69
CA ARG A 22 -30.80 -0.21 44.42
C ARG A 22 -29.94 -0.92 45.46
N GLU A 23 -30.55 -1.28 46.60
CA GLU A 23 -29.88 -1.97 47.70
C GLU A 23 -29.17 -3.26 47.26
N ARG A 24 -29.75 -3.98 46.28
CA ARG A 24 -29.15 -5.17 45.67
C ARG A 24 -27.82 -4.86 44.99
N THR A 25 -27.76 -3.79 44.19
CA THR A 25 -26.54 -3.35 43.51
C THR A 25 -25.49 -2.92 44.53
N CYS A 26 -25.89 -2.21 45.60
CA CYS A 26 -24.98 -1.86 46.70
C CYS A 26 -24.37 -3.11 47.38
N ARG A 27 -25.16 -4.18 47.54
CA ARG A 27 -24.67 -5.48 48.07
C ARG A 27 -23.66 -6.14 47.16
N GLU A 28 -23.93 -6.18 45.86
CA GLU A 28 -23.02 -6.76 44.86
C GLU A 28 -21.68 -6.00 44.84
N TRP A 29 -21.69 -4.67 44.90
CA TRP A 29 -20.47 -3.85 45.00
C TRP A 29 -19.70 -4.05 46.31
N PHE A 30 -20.37 -4.07 47.47
CA PHE A 30 -19.71 -4.35 48.75
C PHE A 30 -19.06 -5.73 48.76
N GLN A 31 -19.69 -6.72 48.11
CA GLN A 31 -19.11 -8.06 47.99
C GLN A 31 -17.88 -8.08 47.09
N LYS A 32 -17.89 -7.33 45.97
CA LYS A 32 -16.68 -7.13 45.13
C LYS A 32 -15.53 -6.53 45.93
N PHE A 33 -15.79 -5.45 46.68
CA PHE A 33 -14.77 -4.81 47.52
C PHE A 33 -14.23 -5.72 48.62
N LYS A 34 -15.09 -6.54 49.25
CA LYS A 34 -14.65 -7.55 50.22
C LYS A 34 -13.77 -8.63 49.60
N ASN A 35 -13.97 -8.93 48.32
CA ASN A 35 -13.17 -9.87 47.56
C ASN A 35 -11.88 -9.25 47.00
N GLY A 36 -11.58 -7.97 47.33
CA GLY A 36 -10.37 -7.26 46.90
C GLY A 36 -10.45 -6.66 45.48
N ASP A 37 -11.62 -6.70 44.84
CA ASP A 37 -11.88 -6.11 43.52
C ASP A 37 -12.43 -4.70 43.71
N PHE A 38 -11.55 -3.70 43.58
CA PHE A 38 -11.86 -2.27 43.68
C PHE A 38 -12.00 -1.59 42.32
N ASP A 39 -12.05 -2.35 41.23
CA ASP A 39 -12.25 -1.79 39.90
C ASP A 39 -13.70 -1.28 39.76
N VAL A 40 -13.83 -0.02 39.36
CA VAL A 40 -15.11 0.67 39.21
C VAL A 40 -15.61 0.57 37.76
N GLU A 41 -14.74 0.19 36.82
CA GLU A 41 -15.12 0.02 35.43
C GLU A 41 -16.01 -1.22 35.23
N ASP A 42 -16.89 -1.14 34.22
CA ASP A 42 -17.66 -2.29 33.80
C ASP A 42 -16.72 -3.35 33.21
N LYS A 43 -16.81 -4.58 33.74
CA LYS A 43 -16.12 -5.72 33.13
C LYS A 43 -16.59 -5.94 31.71
N ASP A 44 -15.73 -6.53 30.89
CA ASP A 44 -16.08 -6.97 29.55
C ASP A 44 -17.40 -7.73 29.58
N ARG A 45 -18.41 -7.12 28.97
CA ARG A 45 -19.71 -7.75 28.84
C ARG A 45 -19.54 -8.87 27.84
N ASN A 46 -20.11 -10.04 28.12
CA ASN A 46 -20.20 -11.12 27.13
C ASN A 46 -20.97 -10.58 25.92
N GLY A 47 -20.22 -10.13 24.92
CA GLY A 47 -20.75 -9.66 23.66
C GLY A 47 -21.39 -10.81 22.89
N ARG A 48 -21.95 -10.49 21.73
CA ARG A 48 -22.43 -11.51 20.79
C ARG A 48 -21.27 -12.47 20.48
N PRO A 49 -21.45 -13.80 20.58
CA PRO A 49 -20.41 -14.76 20.23
C PRO A 49 -19.91 -14.50 18.81
N LYS A 50 -18.58 -14.52 18.61
CA LYS A 50 -18.00 -14.49 17.27
C LYS A 50 -18.44 -15.78 16.56
N ILE A 51 -19.24 -15.66 15.51
CA ILE A 51 -19.85 -16.80 14.80
C ILE A 51 -18.80 -17.59 13.97
N TYR A 52 -17.61 -17.03 13.77
CA TYR A 52 -16.56 -17.61 12.94
C TYR A 52 -15.19 -17.25 13.50
N GLU A 53 -14.27 -18.20 13.50
CA GLU A 53 -12.85 -17.99 13.85
C GLU A 53 -12.20 -17.01 12.85
N ASP A 54 -11.03 -16.47 13.18
CA ASP A 54 -10.21 -15.70 12.23
C ASP A 54 -9.65 -16.67 11.18
N VAL A 55 -10.52 -17.13 10.29
CA VAL A 55 -10.17 -18.05 9.20
C VAL A 55 -9.19 -17.35 8.28
N GLU A 56 -8.10 -18.06 8.00
CA GLU A 56 -6.95 -17.71 7.17
C GLU A 56 -7.37 -17.04 5.85
N LEU A 57 -7.20 -15.72 5.78
CA LEU A 57 -7.35 -14.93 4.56
C LEU A 57 -6.18 -15.15 3.58
N GLU A 58 -5.42 -16.23 3.73
CA GLU A 58 -4.14 -16.46 3.04
C GLU A 58 -4.27 -17.18 1.70
N GLU A 59 -5.38 -17.88 1.41
CA GLU A 59 -5.47 -18.70 0.21
C GLU A 59 -5.50 -17.89 -1.10
N ASP A 60 -6.15 -16.72 -1.11
CA ASP A 60 -6.16 -15.83 -2.28
C ASP A 60 -6.31 -14.35 -1.89
N PRO A 61 -5.23 -13.54 -1.98
CA PRO A 61 -5.24 -12.13 -1.61
C PRO A 61 -6.04 -11.24 -2.58
N SER A 62 -6.56 -11.79 -3.68
CA SER A 62 -7.30 -11.06 -4.71
C SER A 62 -8.82 -11.21 -4.63
N GLN A 63 -9.33 -12.02 -3.69
CA GLN A 63 -10.77 -12.24 -3.53
C GLN A 63 -11.54 -10.98 -3.15
N THR A 64 -12.75 -10.88 -3.69
CA THR A 64 -13.66 -9.79 -3.33
C THR A 64 -14.33 -10.06 -1.97
N GLN A 65 -14.74 -8.99 -1.28
CA GLN A 65 -15.50 -9.11 -0.02
C GLN A 65 -16.79 -9.94 -0.17
N LYS A 66 -17.36 -9.98 -1.38
CA LYS A 66 -18.57 -10.75 -1.68
C LYS A 66 -18.29 -12.25 -1.81
N GLU A 67 -17.19 -12.62 -2.47
CA GLU A 67 -16.74 -14.01 -2.55
C GLU A 67 -16.37 -14.53 -1.17
N LEU A 68 -15.60 -13.77 -0.39
CA LEU A 68 -15.30 -14.09 1.00
C LEU A 68 -16.56 -14.25 1.86
N ALA A 69 -17.56 -13.39 1.67
CA ALA A 69 -18.82 -13.47 2.37
C ALA A 69 -19.61 -14.74 2.03
N LEU A 70 -19.55 -15.19 0.77
CA LEU A 70 -20.18 -16.44 0.34
C LEU A 70 -19.46 -17.66 0.93
N THR A 71 -18.13 -17.69 0.88
CA THR A 71 -17.32 -18.80 1.42
C THR A 71 -17.46 -18.94 2.93
N LEU A 72 -17.51 -17.81 3.65
CA LEU A 72 -17.63 -17.79 5.11
C LEU A 72 -19.08 -17.79 5.59
N GLU A 73 -20.07 -17.85 4.69
CA GLU A 73 -21.52 -17.76 4.99
C GLU A 73 -21.91 -16.57 5.89
N VAL A 74 -21.24 -15.43 5.71
CA VAL A 74 -21.47 -14.20 6.47
C VAL A 74 -21.94 -13.06 5.57
N THR A 75 -22.40 -11.97 6.17
CA THR A 75 -22.72 -10.77 5.39
C THR A 75 -21.43 -10.09 4.91
N GLN A 76 -21.48 -9.48 3.72
CA GLN A 76 -20.36 -8.68 3.19
C GLN A 76 -19.93 -7.55 4.16
N GLN A 77 -20.87 -6.99 4.93
CA GLN A 77 -20.58 -6.00 5.97
C GLN A 77 -19.72 -6.58 7.09
N ALA A 78 -20.00 -7.82 7.52
CA ALA A 78 -19.21 -8.49 8.54
C ALA A 78 -17.77 -8.75 8.06
N VAL A 79 -17.58 -9.12 6.78
CA VAL A 79 -16.26 -9.22 6.15
C VAL A 79 -15.55 -7.86 6.12
N SER A 80 -16.25 -6.80 5.69
CA SER A 80 -15.67 -5.45 5.63
C SER A 80 -15.20 -4.96 7.01
N HIS A 81 -16.01 -5.12 8.06
CA HIS A 81 -15.63 -4.73 9.42
C HIS A 81 -14.43 -5.52 9.93
N ARG A 82 -14.34 -6.82 9.59
CA ARG A 82 -13.20 -7.64 9.96
C ARG A 82 -11.92 -7.21 9.29
N LEU A 83 -11.93 -7.05 7.96
CA LEU A 83 -10.75 -6.58 7.22
C LEU A 83 -10.22 -5.26 7.79
N GLN A 84 -11.11 -4.33 8.12
CA GLN A 84 -10.75 -3.06 8.76
C GLN A 84 -10.18 -3.25 10.18
N SER A 85 -10.80 -4.11 11.00
CA SER A 85 -10.36 -4.37 12.38
C SER A 85 -9.00 -5.09 12.43
N SER A 86 -8.71 -5.94 11.43
CA SER A 86 -7.43 -6.64 11.26
C SER A 86 -6.37 -5.79 10.55
N GLY A 87 -6.66 -4.52 10.23
CA GLY A 87 -5.72 -3.61 9.57
C GLY A 87 -5.43 -3.92 8.09
N ILE A 88 -6.24 -4.79 7.46
CA ILE A 88 -6.11 -5.16 6.05
C ILE A 88 -6.73 -4.06 5.19
N ILE A 89 -5.93 -3.54 4.26
CA ILE A 89 -6.35 -2.49 3.32
C ILE A 89 -6.38 -3.03 1.90
N HIS A 90 -7.39 -2.62 1.14
CA HIS A 90 -7.47 -2.96 -0.28
C HIS A 90 -6.43 -2.15 -1.06
N LYS A 91 -5.51 -2.84 -1.73
CA LYS A 91 -4.51 -2.25 -2.62
C LYS A 91 -4.75 -2.70 -4.05
N GLN A 92 -4.42 -1.84 -5.01
CA GLN A 92 -4.39 -2.27 -6.41
C GLN A 92 -3.09 -3.03 -6.65
N GLY A 93 -3.19 -4.15 -7.36
CA GLY A 93 -2.02 -4.90 -7.81
C GLY A 93 -1.10 -4.03 -8.68
N ASN A 94 0.20 -4.29 -8.60
CA ASN A 94 1.19 -3.59 -9.43
C ASN A 94 1.21 -4.18 -10.84
N TRP A 95 1.25 -3.30 -11.85
CA TRP A 95 1.47 -3.73 -13.23
C TRP A 95 2.93 -4.14 -13.42
N VAL A 96 3.15 -5.40 -13.77
CA VAL A 96 4.46 -5.87 -14.24
C VAL A 96 4.55 -5.77 -15.76
N PRO A 97 5.73 -5.47 -16.34
CA PRO A 97 5.87 -5.29 -17.78
C PRO A 97 5.42 -6.50 -18.63
N TYR A 98 5.74 -7.71 -18.18
CA TYR A 98 5.30 -8.97 -18.77
C TYR A 98 5.64 -10.14 -17.83
N GLU A 99 5.11 -11.33 -18.12
CA GLU A 99 5.36 -12.56 -17.36
C GLU A 99 6.75 -13.13 -17.69
N LEU A 100 7.63 -13.23 -16.68
CA LEU A 100 8.99 -13.73 -16.88
C LEU A 100 8.97 -15.24 -17.16
N THR A 101 9.70 -15.67 -18.20
CA THR A 101 9.95 -17.10 -18.38
C THR A 101 10.99 -17.61 -17.38
N PRO A 102 11.02 -18.91 -17.04
CA PRO A 102 12.06 -19.48 -16.17
C PRO A 102 13.48 -19.14 -16.63
N ARG A 103 13.70 -19.10 -17.95
CA ARG A 103 14.97 -18.71 -18.55
C ARG A 103 15.31 -17.23 -18.32
N ASP A 104 14.32 -16.35 -18.34
CA ASP A 104 14.52 -14.93 -18.05
C ASP A 104 14.90 -14.72 -16.58
N ILE A 105 14.23 -15.44 -15.67
CA ILE A 105 14.51 -15.42 -14.23
C ILE A 105 15.96 -15.86 -13.98
N GLU A 106 16.35 -17.01 -14.52
CA GLU A 106 17.71 -17.54 -14.39
C GLU A 106 18.76 -16.57 -14.92
N ARG A 107 18.54 -16.00 -16.12
CA ARG A 107 19.44 -15.00 -16.71
C ARG A 107 19.56 -13.77 -15.82
N ARG A 108 18.45 -13.24 -15.31
CA ARG A 108 18.43 -12.06 -14.43
C ARG A 108 19.19 -12.31 -13.14
N LEU A 109 19.00 -13.48 -12.53
CA LEU A 109 19.71 -13.89 -11.33
C LEU A 109 21.21 -13.99 -11.58
N CYS A 110 21.60 -14.81 -12.57
CA CYS A 110 23.00 -15.04 -12.93
C CYS A 110 23.74 -13.74 -13.27
N MET A 111 23.15 -12.88 -14.11
CA MET A 111 23.75 -11.58 -14.45
C MET A 111 23.92 -10.67 -13.21
N SER A 112 22.93 -10.64 -12.32
CA SER A 112 22.98 -9.82 -11.10
C SER A 112 24.06 -10.29 -10.13
N GLU A 113 24.21 -11.60 -9.96
CA GLU A 113 25.28 -12.20 -9.15
C GLU A 113 26.66 -11.90 -9.73
N MET A 114 26.84 -12.06 -11.05
CA MET A 114 28.10 -11.75 -11.73
C MET A 114 28.48 -10.27 -11.57
N LEU A 115 27.52 -9.35 -11.73
CA LEU A 115 27.74 -7.91 -11.57
C LEU A 115 28.08 -7.53 -10.12
N LEU A 116 27.41 -8.15 -9.14
CA LEU A 116 27.72 -7.95 -7.72
C LEU A 116 29.11 -8.50 -7.34
N ALA A 117 29.46 -9.68 -7.83
CA ALA A 117 30.77 -10.29 -7.61
C ALA A 117 31.89 -9.42 -8.21
N ARG A 118 31.69 -8.92 -9.43
CA ARG A 118 32.62 -7.98 -10.08
C ARG A 118 32.77 -6.70 -9.27
N ARG A 119 31.67 -6.14 -8.75
CA ARG A 119 31.69 -4.91 -7.94
C ARG A 119 32.48 -5.07 -6.65
N LYS A 120 32.42 -6.25 -6.00
CA LYS A 120 33.19 -6.53 -4.77
C LYS A 120 34.70 -6.49 -5.03
N LYS A 121 35.13 -6.87 -6.23
CA LYS A 121 36.55 -6.83 -6.62
C LYS A 121 36.98 -5.41 -6.97
N GLU A 122 36.20 -4.71 -7.79
CA GLU A 122 36.53 -3.35 -8.24
C GLU A 122 35.29 -2.48 -8.49
N SER A 123 35.42 -1.17 -8.25
CA SER A 123 34.39 -0.20 -8.61
C SER A 123 34.43 0.10 -10.11
N PHE A 124 33.44 -0.40 -10.86
CA PHE A 124 33.32 -0.15 -12.31
C PHE A 124 32.15 0.77 -12.69
N LEU A 125 31.33 1.19 -11.72
CA LEU A 125 30.12 1.97 -11.96
C LEU A 125 30.38 3.29 -12.69
N HIS A 126 31.53 3.93 -12.40
CA HIS A 126 31.94 5.19 -13.03
C HIS A 126 32.23 5.06 -14.53
N ARG A 127 32.35 3.83 -15.06
CA ARG A 127 32.60 3.55 -16.48
C ARG A 127 31.32 3.17 -17.24
N ILE A 128 30.19 3.06 -16.56
CA ILE A 128 28.93 2.63 -17.17
C ILE A 128 28.33 3.80 -17.94
N PHE A 129 28.13 3.57 -19.24
CA PHE A 129 27.25 4.37 -20.08
C PHE A 129 25.99 3.54 -20.36
N THR A 130 24.82 4.18 -20.27
CA THR A 130 23.53 3.54 -20.50
C THR A 130 22.64 4.46 -21.32
N GLY A 131 21.87 3.88 -22.23
CA GLY A 131 20.93 4.56 -23.09
C GLY A 131 19.78 3.60 -23.41
N ASP A 132 18.61 4.14 -23.66
CA ASP A 132 17.40 3.42 -24.03
C ASP A 132 16.47 4.37 -24.79
N GLU A 133 15.42 3.84 -25.42
CA GLU A 133 14.48 4.60 -26.22
C GLU A 133 13.12 4.72 -25.53
N LYS A 134 12.58 5.94 -25.46
CA LYS A 134 11.23 6.21 -24.94
C LYS A 134 10.42 7.01 -25.94
N TRP A 135 9.25 6.47 -26.29
CA TRP A 135 8.23 7.21 -27.02
C TRP A 135 7.64 8.32 -26.14
N ILE A 136 7.66 9.54 -26.65
CA ILE A 136 6.97 10.72 -26.09
C ILE A 136 5.76 11.00 -26.99
N GLN A 137 4.58 11.12 -26.38
CA GLN A 137 3.36 11.45 -27.10
C GLN A 137 3.19 12.98 -27.17
N TYR A 138 2.54 13.48 -28.22
CA TYR A 138 2.24 14.91 -28.35
C TYR A 138 1.17 15.37 -27.36
N ASP A 139 0.14 14.55 -27.11
CA ASP A 139 -0.84 14.81 -26.06
C ASP A 139 -0.65 13.77 -24.94
N ASN A 140 -0.35 14.23 -23.72
CA ASN A 140 -0.19 13.37 -22.55
C ASN A 140 -1.32 13.65 -21.53
N PRO A 141 -2.58 13.30 -21.84
CA PRO A 141 -3.71 13.62 -20.98
C PRO A 141 -3.67 12.80 -19.69
N LYS A 142 -3.81 13.47 -18.55
CA LYS A 142 -3.97 12.82 -17.25
C LYS A 142 -5.45 12.79 -16.89
N ARG A 143 -5.97 11.63 -16.50
CA ARG A 143 -7.33 11.52 -15.95
C ARG A 143 -7.39 12.31 -14.64
N ARG A 144 -8.19 13.39 -14.63
CA ARG A 144 -8.43 14.19 -13.43
C ARG A 144 -9.52 13.56 -12.57
N LYS A 145 -9.33 13.57 -11.25
CA LYS A 145 -10.40 13.29 -10.30
C LYS A 145 -11.18 14.59 -10.09
N SER A 146 -12.48 14.57 -10.29
CA SER A 146 -13.37 15.70 -10.04
C SER A 146 -14.13 15.51 -8.74
N TRP A 147 -14.27 16.56 -7.96
CA TRP A 147 -15.23 16.62 -6.85
C TRP A 147 -16.62 16.85 -7.44
N GLY A 148 -17.61 16.06 -7.03
CA GLY A 148 -18.97 16.15 -7.54
C GLY A 148 -19.98 15.55 -6.56
N LEU A 149 -21.24 15.97 -6.69
CA LEU A 149 -22.34 15.41 -5.92
C LEU A 149 -22.54 13.93 -6.28
N PRO A 150 -22.94 13.08 -5.31
CA PRO A 150 -23.33 11.70 -5.61
C PRO A 150 -24.35 11.65 -6.75
N GLY A 151 -24.11 10.77 -7.73
CA GLY A 151 -24.99 10.57 -8.89
C GLY A 151 -24.72 11.47 -10.10
N HIS A 152 -23.82 12.46 -10.02
CA HIS A 152 -23.46 13.29 -11.18
C HIS A 152 -22.27 12.70 -11.94
N GLY A 153 -22.36 12.67 -13.28
CA GLY A 153 -21.29 12.19 -14.15
C GLY A 153 -20.04 13.06 -14.06
N SER A 154 -18.87 12.42 -13.95
CA SER A 154 -17.58 13.13 -14.01
C SER A 154 -17.21 13.51 -15.44
N THR A 155 -16.33 14.51 -15.60
CA THR A 155 -15.78 14.90 -16.91
C THR A 155 -15.09 13.70 -17.58
N SER A 156 -15.55 13.33 -18.78
CA SER A 156 -14.95 12.25 -19.57
C SER A 156 -13.70 12.73 -20.28
N THR A 157 -12.63 11.95 -20.22
CA THR A 157 -11.41 12.15 -21.03
C THR A 157 -11.27 10.95 -21.95
N ALA A 158 -11.24 11.19 -23.27
CA ALA A 158 -11.08 10.13 -24.25
C ALA A 158 -9.75 9.41 -24.04
N LYS A 159 -9.77 8.07 -24.06
CA LYS A 159 -8.54 7.28 -24.00
C LYS A 159 -7.72 7.52 -25.27
N PRO A 160 -6.44 7.89 -25.18
CA PRO A 160 -5.59 7.97 -26.35
C PRO A 160 -5.44 6.57 -26.97
N ASN A 161 -5.54 6.49 -28.30
CA ASN A 161 -5.38 5.23 -29.03
C ASN A 161 -3.90 4.84 -29.06
N ILE A 162 -3.50 3.94 -28.15
CA ILE A 162 -2.10 3.51 -27.97
C ILE A 162 -1.79 2.15 -28.61
N HIS A 163 -2.65 1.65 -29.50
CA HIS A 163 -2.50 0.31 -30.06
C HIS A 163 -1.33 0.21 -31.06
N GLY A 164 -0.16 -0.09 -30.53
CA GLY A 164 0.89 -0.84 -31.21
C GLY A 164 1.38 -1.90 -30.23
N LYS A 165 1.29 -3.19 -30.59
CA LYS A 165 1.92 -4.26 -29.82
C LYS A 165 3.41 -3.92 -29.72
N LYS A 166 3.88 -3.64 -28.50
CA LYS A 166 5.29 -3.35 -28.21
C LYS A 166 5.77 -4.37 -27.20
N ASN A 167 6.78 -5.15 -27.59
CA ASN A 167 7.47 -6.07 -26.70
C ASN A 167 8.54 -5.28 -25.96
N SER A 168 8.36 -5.12 -24.66
CA SER A 168 9.25 -4.40 -23.75
C SER A 168 10.27 -5.38 -23.17
N CYS A 169 11.56 -5.12 -23.37
CA CYS A 169 12.64 -6.03 -23.00
C CYS A 169 12.80 -6.19 -21.47
N CYS A 170 13.39 -7.32 -21.07
CA CYS A 170 13.46 -7.96 -19.75
C CYS A 170 14.18 -7.21 -18.60
N VAL A 171 14.44 -5.91 -18.76
CA VAL A 171 15.48 -5.17 -18.01
C VAL A 171 14.96 -3.85 -17.42
N PHE A 172 13.66 -3.59 -17.45
CA PHE A 172 13.06 -2.31 -17.03
C PHE A 172 13.41 -1.89 -15.59
N ASP A 173 13.61 -2.85 -14.70
CA ASP A 173 13.95 -2.65 -13.29
C ASP A 173 15.46 -2.63 -13.02
N ILE A 174 16.30 -2.90 -14.01
CA ILE A 174 17.76 -2.91 -13.89
C ILE A 174 18.41 -1.80 -14.74
N ALA A 175 17.72 -1.28 -15.76
CA ALA A 175 18.20 -0.18 -16.59
C ALA A 175 17.99 1.21 -15.92
N PRO A 176 19.06 1.96 -15.57
CA PRO A 176 18.94 3.29 -14.93
C PRO A 176 18.13 4.30 -15.75
N SER A 177 18.17 4.18 -17.07
CA SER A 177 17.33 4.92 -18.01
C SER A 177 15.84 4.64 -17.77
N ALA A 178 15.45 3.37 -17.66
CA ALA A 178 14.05 2.98 -17.53
C ALA A 178 13.41 3.32 -16.16
N TYR A 179 14.06 2.97 -15.05
CA TYR A 179 13.41 3.10 -13.74
C TYR A 179 13.53 4.49 -13.10
N ARG A 180 14.48 5.32 -13.51
CA ARG A 180 14.74 6.64 -12.90
C ARG A 180 14.56 7.77 -13.89
N LEU A 181 15.29 7.76 -15.00
CA LEU A 181 15.21 8.84 -16.01
C LEU A 181 13.80 8.89 -16.63
N PHE A 182 13.35 7.75 -17.18
CA PHE A 182 12.04 7.65 -17.83
C PHE A 182 10.87 7.75 -16.86
N ARG A 183 11.03 7.29 -15.62
CA ARG A 183 10.03 7.53 -14.58
C ARG A 183 9.90 9.01 -14.25
N SER A 184 11.03 9.70 -14.06
CA SER A 184 11.03 11.14 -13.76
C SER A 184 10.50 11.97 -14.94
N ILE A 185 10.88 11.66 -16.18
CA ILE A 185 10.41 12.39 -17.35
C ILE A 185 8.93 12.11 -17.60
N ALA A 186 8.42 10.89 -17.36
CA ALA A 186 7.00 10.57 -17.50
C ALA A 186 6.13 11.39 -16.53
N HIS A 187 6.60 11.61 -15.30
CA HIS A 187 5.92 12.51 -14.37
C HIS A 187 5.91 13.97 -14.85
N ALA A 188 7.01 14.44 -15.43
CA ALA A 188 7.11 15.81 -15.95
C ALA A 188 6.36 16.05 -17.26
N LEU A 189 6.26 15.02 -18.11
CA LEU A 189 5.48 14.99 -19.35
C LEU A 189 3.98 14.91 -19.09
N SER A 190 3.57 14.52 -17.89
CA SER A 190 2.15 14.42 -17.55
C SER A 190 1.46 15.77 -17.74
N GLU A 191 0.34 15.78 -18.44
CA GLU A 191 -0.44 16.98 -18.79
C GLU A 191 0.24 17.94 -19.79
N GLN A 192 1.42 17.59 -20.32
CA GLN A 192 2.07 18.37 -21.37
C GLN A 192 1.46 18.08 -22.74
N ARG A 193 1.35 19.15 -23.52
CA ARG A 193 0.87 19.13 -24.91
C ARG A 193 1.91 19.79 -25.81
N PHE A 194 2.32 19.06 -26.82
CA PHE A 194 3.27 19.52 -27.83
C PHE A 194 2.55 19.72 -29.16
N THR A 195 2.86 20.83 -29.82
CA THR A 195 2.30 21.19 -31.13
C THR A 195 3.23 20.83 -32.29
N SER A 196 4.52 20.61 -32.01
CA SER A 196 5.53 20.27 -33.02
C SER A 196 6.63 19.36 -32.45
N TYR A 197 7.45 18.83 -33.35
CA TYR A 197 8.65 18.09 -32.99
C TYR A 197 9.67 19.01 -32.30
N GLU A 198 9.84 20.23 -32.79
CA GLU A 198 10.74 21.24 -32.25
C GLU A 198 10.36 21.60 -30.81
N ASP A 199 9.07 21.76 -30.50
CA ASP A 199 8.58 22.01 -29.14
C ASP A 199 8.93 20.84 -28.21
N THR A 200 8.74 19.61 -28.69
CA THR A 200 9.06 18.39 -27.94
C THR A 200 10.57 18.31 -27.67
N LYS A 201 11.39 18.56 -28.70
CA LYS A 201 12.86 18.53 -28.61
C LYS A 201 13.37 19.59 -27.63
N ASN A 202 12.94 20.85 -27.79
CA ASN A 202 13.33 21.95 -26.92
C ASN A 202 12.93 21.68 -25.47
N TRP A 203 11.74 21.14 -25.23
CA TRP A 203 11.29 20.77 -23.90
C TRP A 203 12.18 19.69 -23.28
N VAL A 204 12.54 18.65 -24.04
CA VAL A 204 13.44 17.59 -23.57
C VAL A 204 14.82 18.14 -23.25
N ASP A 205 15.39 18.98 -24.13
CA ASP A 205 16.70 19.61 -23.93
C ASP A 205 16.72 20.47 -22.66
N LEU A 206 15.70 21.31 -22.47
CA LEU A 206 15.53 22.13 -21.26
C LEU A 206 15.34 21.25 -20.01
N TRP A 207 14.56 20.18 -20.11
CA TRP A 207 14.32 19.28 -19.00
C TRP A 207 15.61 18.55 -18.58
N ILE A 208 16.41 18.06 -19.52
CA ILE A 208 17.71 17.44 -19.24
C ILE A 208 18.66 18.46 -18.62
N ALA A 209 18.74 19.68 -19.19
CA ALA A 209 19.57 20.75 -18.66
C ALA A 209 19.16 21.20 -17.24
N SER A 210 17.87 21.05 -16.89
CA SER A 210 17.37 21.34 -15.54
C SER A 210 17.82 20.33 -14.47
N LYS A 211 18.34 19.16 -14.85
CA LYS A 211 18.75 18.12 -13.91
C LYS A 211 20.19 18.30 -13.46
N ASP A 212 20.38 18.23 -12.15
CA ASP A 212 21.72 18.25 -11.57
C ASP A 212 22.52 16.98 -11.92
N LYS A 213 23.85 17.08 -11.96
CA LYS A 213 24.72 15.92 -12.23
C LYS A 213 24.51 14.79 -11.22
N ASP A 214 24.16 15.13 -9.99
CA ASP A 214 23.89 14.17 -8.92
C ASP A 214 22.65 13.32 -9.20
N PHE A 215 21.67 13.87 -9.93
CA PHE A 215 20.48 13.13 -10.35
C PHE A 215 20.86 11.89 -11.19
N PHE A 216 21.76 12.08 -12.16
CA PHE A 216 22.27 11.01 -13.03
C PHE A 216 23.23 10.08 -12.28
N ARG A 217 24.15 10.64 -11.50
CA ARG A 217 25.11 9.86 -10.70
C ARG A 217 24.40 8.91 -9.74
N PHE A 218 23.37 9.40 -9.04
CA PHE A 218 22.61 8.58 -8.11
C PHE A 218 21.92 7.41 -8.83
N GLY A 219 21.40 7.61 -10.04
CA GLY A 219 20.81 6.52 -10.82
C GLY A 219 21.77 5.37 -11.09
N ILE A 220 23.01 5.66 -11.42
CA ILE A 220 24.04 4.63 -11.59
C ILE A 220 24.43 4.02 -10.24
N GLN A 221 24.56 4.84 -9.20
CA GLN A 221 24.93 4.38 -7.86
C GLN A 221 23.87 3.49 -7.19
N THR A 222 22.61 3.54 -7.62
CA THR A 222 21.55 2.65 -7.12
C THR A 222 21.55 1.25 -7.72
N LEU A 223 22.28 1.02 -8.82
CA LEU A 223 22.36 -0.29 -9.48
C LEU A 223 22.72 -1.46 -8.54
N PRO A 224 23.73 -1.36 -7.65
CA PRO A 224 24.08 -2.46 -6.76
C PRO A 224 22.98 -2.80 -5.77
N GLY A 225 22.22 -1.80 -5.31
CA GLY A 225 21.07 -2.04 -4.43
C GLY A 225 19.98 -2.83 -5.15
N ARG A 226 19.77 -2.54 -6.44
CA ARG A 226 18.81 -3.27 -7.29
C ARG A 226 19.25 -4.68 -7.61
N TRP A 227 20.51 -4.90 -8.00
CA TRP A 227 21.03 -6.26 -8.21
C TRP A 227 20.88 -7.13 -6.96
N LYS A 228 21.10 -6.57 -5.77
CA LYS A 228 20.85 -7.29 -4.51
C LYS A 228 19.38 -7.69 -4.34
N LYS A 229 18.45 -6.82 -4.71
CA LYS A 229 17.01 -7.14 -4.68
C LYS A 229 16.65 -8.23 -5.69
N VAL A 230 17.20 -8.21 -6.91
CA VAL A 230 17.03 -9.31 -7.89
C VAL A 230 17.47 -10.64 -7.29
N VAL A 231 18.65 -10.68 -6.68
CA VAL A 231 19.18 -11.88 -6.05
C VAL A 231 18.32 -12.31 -4.87
N ALA A 232 17.86 -11.38 -4.03
CA ALA A 232 16.98 -11.67 -2.91
C ALA A 232 15.56 -12.12 -3.32
N SER A 233 15.18 -11.89 -4.58
CA SER A 233 13.91 -12.31 -5.17
C SER A 233 14.08 -13.49 -6.14
N ASP A 234 15.21 -14.20 -6.09
CA ASP A 234 15.51 -15.35 -6.96
C ASP A 234 15.31 -15.06 -8.45
N GLY A 235 15.63 -13.84 -8.90
CA GLY A 235 15.48 -13.40 -10.29
C GLY A 235 14.11 -12.83 -10.67
N GLN A 236 13.12 -12.91 -9.78
CA GLN A 236 11.79 -12.31 -9.96
C GLN A 236 11.85 -10.78 -9.96
N TYR A 237 10.74 -10.13 -10.34
CA TYR A 237 10.57 -8.69 -10.15
C TYR A 237 10.50 -8.35 -8.65
N PHE A 238 11.13 -7.24 -8.28
CA PHE A 238 11.16 -6.71 -6.92
C PHE A 238 10.52 -5.31 -6.87
N ASP A 239 10.11 -4.85 -5.68
CA ASP A 239 9.25 -3.67 -5.44
C ASP A 239 7.76 -3.88 -5.78
N GLN A 240 7.18 -5.01 -5.31
CA GLN A 240 5.75 -5.30 -5.34
C GLN A 240 4.91 -4.60 -4.23
N ASN A 241 5.37 -3.47 -3.69
CA ASN A 241 4.72 -2.76 -2.57
C ASN A 241 4.46 -1.28 -2.86
#